data_AF-A0A8D8VSE6-F1
#
_entry.id   AF-A0A8D8VSE6-F1
#
_cell.length_a   1.000
_cell.length_b   1.000
_cell.length_c   1.000
_cell.angle_alpha   90.00
_cell.angle_beta   90.00
_cell.angle_gamma   90.00
#
_symmetry.space_group_name_H-M   'P 1'
#
loop_
_entity.id
_entity.type
_entity.pdbx_description
1 polymer ?
#
loop_
_entity_poly.entity_id
_entity_poly.type
_entity_poly.pdbx_seq_one_letter_code
_entity_poly.pdbx_strand_id
1 'polypeptide(L)'
;MTSDSDSEHEVPSKRRKGVRNTDKYKKKNASVNNFGIHNLGENSCTCYVYHEGITRKTPDDVCSFLNHYLLNFVRDKTYKELHLFADNCAGQNKNHALVRFVMALVE
;
A
#
# COMPACT_ATOMS: atom_id res chain seq x y z
N MET A 1 42.05 -36.47 -53.73
CA MET A 1 41.27 -35.79 -54.80
C MET A 1 39.98 -36.59 -54.87
N THR A 2 38.83 -36.15 -54.37
CA THR A 2 38.12 -34.86 -54.44
C THR A 2 37.22 -34.75 -53.19
N SER A 3 37.40 -33.77 -52.29
CA SER A 3 36.74 -32.45 -52.25
C SER A 3 35.22 -32.48 -52.04
N ASP A 4 34.83 -32.08 -50.82
CA ASP A 4 33.71 -31.25 -50.36
C ASP A 4 32.33 -31.37 -51.02
N SER A 5 31.30 -31.51 -50.18
CA SER A 5 30.07 -30.69 -50.19
C SER A 5 29.21 -31.00 -48.97
N ASP A 6 29.36 -30.17 -47.93
CA ASP A 6 28.43 -30.04 -46.81
C ASP A 6 27.02 -29.70 -47.32
N SER A 7 26.01 -30.44 -46.84
CA SER A 7 24.62 -30.00 -46.91
C SER A 7 24.06 -29.93 -45.49
N GLU A 8 24.29 -28.78 -44.85
CA GLU A 8 23.64 -28.43 -43.59
C GLU A 8 22.12 -28.31 -43.83
N HIS A 9 21.37 -29.31 -43.37
CA HIS A 9 19.92 -29.22 -43.29
C HIS A 9 19.55 -28.49 -42.00
N GLU A 10 19.35 -27.17 -42.10
CA GLU A 10 18.92 -26.33 -40.99
C GLU A 10 17.49 -26.71 -40.54
N VAL A 11 17.38 -27.47 -39.44
CA VAL A 11 16.09 -27.78 -38.81
C VAL A 11 15.63 -26.55 -38.04
N PRO A 12 14.42 -25.99 -38.30
CA PRO A 12 13.96 -24.81 -37.58
C PRO A 12 13.75 -25.13 -36.10
N SER A 13 14.65 -24.61 -35.26
CA SER A 13 14.50 -24.63 -33.81
C SER A 13 13.23 -23.86 -33.43
N LYS A 14 12.13 -24.61 -33.20
CA LYS A 14 10.93 -24.06 -32.57
C LYS A 14 11.31 -23.65 -31.14
N ARG A 15 11.72 -22.40 -30.97
CA ARG A 15 11.82 -21.72 -29.67
C ARG A 15 10.45 -21.86 -29.00
N ARG A 16 10.31 -22.87 -28.13
CA ARG A 16 9.23 -22.92 -27.15
C ARG A 16 9.35 -21.60 -26.40
N LYS A 17 8.41 -20.68 -26.60
CA LYS A 17 8.24 -19.52 -25.72
C LYS A 17 7.97 -20.12 -24.35
N GLY A 18 9.02 -20.28 -23.54
CA GLY A 18 8.89 -20.58 -22.14
C GLY A 18 7.96 -19.51 -21.60
N VAL A 19 6.76 -19.93 -21.18
CA VAL A 19 5.91 -19.10 -20.34
C VAL A 19 6.81 -18.76 -19.17
N ARG A 20 7.31 -17.52 -19.13
CA ARG A 20 8.16 -17.06 -18.04
C ARG A 20 7.32 -17.25 -16.80
N ASN A 21 7.81 -18.09 -15.89
CA ASN A 21 7.21 -18.34 -14.59
C ASN A 21 7.14 -17.06 -13.71
N THR A 22 7.47 -15.88 -14.25
CA THR A 22 7.47 -14.59 -13.59
C THR A 22 6.07 -14.15 -13.13
N ASP A 23 5.01 -14.64 -13.77
CA ASP A 23 3.64 -14.30 -13.37
C ASP A 23 3.14 -15.14 -12.19
N LYS A 24 3.82 -16.24 -11.85
CA LYS A 24 3.40 -17.16 -10.77
C LYS A 24 4.05 -16.88 -9.41
N TYR A 25 5.03 -15.97 -9.32
CA TYR A 25 5.83 -15.77 -8.09
C TYR A 25 5.93 -14.32 -7.58
N LYS A 26 4.98 -13.43 -7.90
CA LYS A 26 4.89 -12.10 -7.25
C LYS A 26 4.26 -12.13 -5.84
N LYS A 27 4.45 -13.20 -5.07
CA LYS A 27 3.97 -13.33 -3.68
C LYS A 27 5.04 -13.97 -2.80
N LYS A 28 6.09 -13.22 -2.46
CA LYS A 28 7.00 -13.66 -1.39
C LYS A 28 7.29 -12.66 -0.29
N ASN A 29 7.15 -11.35 -0.48
CA ASN A 29 7.26 -10.36 0.59
C ASN A 29 6.28 -9.21 0.32
N ALA A 30 5.04 -9.31 0.80
CA ALA A 30 4.13 -8.17 0.81
C ALA A 30 4.47 -7.30 2.02
N SER A 31 4.72 -6.01 1.83
CA SER A 31 4.98 -5.13 2.97
C SER A 31 3.73 -5.05 3.85
N VAL A 32 3.92 -5.17 5.16
CA VAL A 32 2.89 -4.92 6.17
C VAL A 32 3.11 -3.53 6.73
N ASN A 33 2.06 -2.72 6.71
CA ASN A 33 2.04 -1.36 7.19
C ASN A 33 1.12 -1.26 8.41
N ASN A 34 1.39 -0.26 9.25
CA ASN A 34 0.54 0.09 10.38
C ASN A 34 0.26 1.60 10.36
N PHE A 35 -0.99 1.98 10.53
CA PHE A 35 -1.39 3.35 10.84
C PHE A 35 -1.99 3.38 12.25
N GLY A 36 -1.28 4.01 13.18
CA GLY A 36 -1.69 4.11 14.59
C GLY A 36 -2.35 5.45 14.91
N ILE A 37 -3.46 5.41 15.63
CA ILE A 37 -4.11 6.57 16.23
C ILE A 37 -4.07 6.40 17.74
N HIS A 38 -3.51 7.39 18.43
CA HIS A 38 -3.44 7.41 19.88
C HIS A 38 -4.39 8.46 20.46
N ASN A 39 -5.35 8.03 21.27
CA ASN A 39 -6.23 8.91 22.01
C ASN A 39 -5.63 9.20 23.39
N LEU A 40 -5.12 10.41 23.55
CA LEU A 40 -4.48 10.87 24.78
C LEU A 40 -5.44 10.96 25.97
N GLY A 41 -6.71 11.31 25.73
CA GLY A 41 -7.71 11.45 26.80
C GLY A 41 -8.10 10.13 27.43
N GLU A 42 -8.09 9.05 26.65
CA GLU A 42 -8.44 7.69 27.10
C GLU A 42 -7.21 6.80 27.31
N ASN A 43 -6.02 7.31 27.01
CA ASN A 43 -4.76 6.57 27.00
C ASN A 43 -4.88 5.25 26.19
N SER A 44 -5.51 5.32 25.02
CA SER A 44 -5.81 4.16 24.17
C SER A 44 -5.18 4.30 22.79
N CYS A 45 -4.88 3.17 22.15
CA CYS A 45 -4.26 3.14 20.82
C CYS A 45 -5.02 2.20 19.89
N THR A 46 -5.35 2.67 18.69
CA THR A 46 -5.95 1.86 17.63
C THR A 46 -4.98 1.76 16.46
N CYS A 47 -4.64 0.53 16.09
CA CYS A 47 -3.69 0.22 15.03
C CYS A 47 -4.41 -0.39 13.82
N TYR A 48 -4.38 0.30 12.68
CA TYR A 48 -4.84 -0.22 11.40
C TYR A 48 -3.68 -0.94 10.72
N VAL A 49 -3.64 -2.27 10.83
CA VAL A 49 -2.62 -3.12 10.21
C VAL A 49 -3.11 -3.63 8.87
N TYR A 50 -2.33 -3.41 7.82
CA TYR A 50 -2.70 -3.79 6.46
C TYR A 50 -1.49 -4.19 5.64
N HIS A 51 -1.68 -5.10 4.68
CA HIS A 51 -0.63 -5.49 3.76
C HIS A 51 -0.92 -4.98 2.34
N GLU A 52 0.13 -4.90 1.50
CA GLU A 52 0.07 -4.39 0.11
C GLU A 52 -0.95 -5.09 -0.81
N GLY A 53 -1.44 -6.27 -0.41
CA GLY A 53 -2.46 -7.01 -1.14
C GLY A 53 -3.89 -6.50 -0.90
N ILE A 54 -4.12 -5.69 0.14
CA ILE A 54 -5.42 -5.10 0.47
C ILE A 54 -5.42 -3.61 0.11
N THR A 55 -4.38 -2.88 0.52
CA THR A 55 -4.26 -1.42 0.32
C THR A 55 -2.82 -1.09 -0.08
N ARG A 56 -2.64 0.02 -0.80
CA ARG A 56 -1.32 0.44 -1.34
C ARG A 56 -0.69 1.59 -0.53
N LYS A 57 -1.12 1.81 0.71
CA LYS A 57 -0.67 2.94 1.54
C LYS A 57 -0.89 4.28 0.80
N THR A 58 -2.02 4.42 0.12
CA THR A 58 -2.34 5.67 -0.55
C THR A 58 -2.74 6.72 0.48
N PRO A 59 -2.66 8.02 0.14
CA PRO A 59 -3.22 9.08 0.96
C PRO A 59 -4.67 8.84 1.40
N ASP A 60 -5.50 8.31 0.51
CA ASP A 60 -6.93 8.06 0.73
C ASP A 60 -7.19 6.90 1.70
N ASP A 61 -6.31 5.89 1.71
CA ASP A 61 -6.38 4.80 2.68
C ASP A 61 -6.25 5.35 4.10
N VAL A 62 -5.31 6.28 4.32
CA VAL A 62 -5.08 6.92 5.62
C VAL A 62 -6.27 7.79 6.03
N CYS A 63 -6.83 8.58 5.11
CA CYS A 63 -8.05 9.35 5.36
C CYS A 63 -9.22 8.44 5.74
N SER A 64 -9.34 7.29 5.07
CA SER A 64 -10.39 6.30 5.35
C SER A 64 -10.25 5.70 6.75
N PHE A 65 -9.02 5.37 7.19
CA PHE A 65 -8.77 4.89 8.55
C PHE A 65 -9.11 5.94 9.62
N LEU A 66 -8.73 7.21 9.37
CA LEU A 66 -9.08 8.30 10.28
C LEU A 66 -10.60 8.52 10.35
N ASN A 67 -11.28 8.54 9.20
CA ASN A 67 -12.74 8.67 9.16
C ASN A 67 -13.43 7.52 9.91
N HIS A 68 -13.02 6.29 9.65
CA HIS A 68 -13.53 5.11 10.37
C HIS A 68 -13.31 5.25 11.88
N TYR A 69 -12.15 5.74 12.31
CA TYR A 69 -11.88 5.95 13.72
C TYR A 69 -12.84 6.97 14.35
N LEU A 70 -12.98 8.13 13.72
CA LEU A 70 -13.85 9.20 14.22
C LEU A 70 -15.30 8.73 14.30
N LEU A 71 -15.79 8.02 13.28
CA LEU A 71 -17.17 7.58 13.22
C LEU A 71 -17.53 6.48 14.24
N ASN A 72 -16.57 5.63 14.63
CA ASN A 72 -16.85 4.48 15.49
C ASN A 72 -16.41 4.67 16.95
N PHE A 73 -15.39 5.50 17.21
CA PHE A 73 -14.82 5.65 18.56
C PHE A 73 -15.02 7.05 19.15
N VAL A 74 -15.37 8.03 18.32
CA VAL A 74 -15.48 9.45 18.71
C VAL A 74 -16.91 9.98 18.54
N ARG A 75 -17.68 9.50 17.55
CA ARG A 75 -18.98 10.06 17.13
C ARG A 75 -20.02 10.23 18.25
N ASP A 76 -20.07 9.32 19.21
CA ASP A 76 -21.05 9.36 20.30
C ASP A 76 -20.69 10.37 21.40
N LYS A 77 -19.55 11.06 21.26
CA LYS A 77 -19.03 12.01 22.23
C LYS A 77 -19.13 13.43 21.67
N THR A 78 -19.65 14.35 22.47
CA THR A 78 -19.82 15.76 22.13
C THR A 78 -18.51 16.53 22.28
N TYR A 79 -17.56 16.27 21.38
CA TYR A 79 -16.33 17.06 21.28
C TYR A 79 -16.58 18.31 20.42
N LYS A 80 -16.01 19.45 20.84
CA LYS A 80 -16.06 20.72 20.09
C LYS A 80 -14.78 21.01 19.33
N GLU A 81 -13.69 20.36 19.69
CA GLU A 81 -12.36 20.60 19.15
C GLU A 81 -11.64 19.28 18.93
N LEU A 82 -10.90 19.19 17.83
CA LEU A 82 -10.04 18.06 17.50
C LEU A 82 -8.59 18.54 17.43
N HIS A 83 -7.76 18.07 18.36
CA HIS A 83 -6.34 18.38 18.43
C HIS A 83 -5.54 17.23 17.82
N LEU A 84 -4.87 17.47 16.68
CA LEU A 84 -4.09 16.47 15.96
C LEU A 84 -2.60 16.75 16.07
N PHE A 85 -1.86 15.75 16.49
CA PHE A 85 -0.41 15.78 16.56
C PHE A 85 0.15 14.74 15.56
N ALA A 86 1.03 15.20 14.67
CA ALA A 86 1.75 14.33 13.75
C ALA A 86 3.24 14.64 13.85
N ASP A 87 4.05 13.59 13.99
CA ASP A 87 5.50 13.68 14.19
C ASP A 87 6.29 13.90 12.87
N ASN A 88 5.58 14.04 11.74
CA ASN A 88 6.14 14.27 10.39
C ASN A 88 7.29 13.30 10.07
N CYS A 89 7.14 12.03 10.46
CA CYS A 89 8.13 11.01 10.16
C CYS A 89 8.33 10.90 8.63
N ALA A 90 9.59 10.85 8.17
CA ALA A 90 9.93 10.87 6.74
C ALA A 90 9.23 9.76 5.92
N GLY A 91 8.90 8.62 6.56
CA GLY A 91 8.18 7.50 5.94
C GLY A 91 6.65 7.65 5.83
N GLN A 92 6.07 8.76 6.30
CA GLN A 92 4.61 9.03 6.27
C GLN A 92 4.16 9.83 5.03
N ASN A 93 5.07 10.13 4.11
CA ASN A 93 4.80 10.71 2.79
C ASN A 93 4.01 12.04 2.81
N LYS A 94 4.12 12.84 3.88
CA LYS A 94 3.51 14.18 4.03
C LYS A 94 2.12 14.28 3.39
N ASN A 95 1.19 13.49 3.92
CA ASN A 95 -0.14 13.35 3.33
C ASN A 95 -0.96 14.66 3.45
N HIS A 96 -0.85 15.52 2.45
CA HIS A 96 -1.64 16.75 2.35
C HIS A 96 -3.15 16.49 2.20
N ALA A 97 -3.54 15.33 1.68
CA ALA A 97 -4.96 14.96 1.57
C ALA A 97 -5.58 14.79 2.97
N LEU A 98 -4.84 14.24 3.93
CA LEU A 98 -5.30 14.10 5.31
C LEU A 98 -5.53 15.47 5.98
N VAL A 99 -4.64 16.43 5.76
CA VAL A 99 -4.83 17.80 6.28
C VAL A 99 -6.09 18.44 5.70
N ARG A 100 -6.28 18.33 4.38
CA ARG A 100 -7.48 18.85 3.70
C ARG A 100 -8.76 18.16 4.18
N PHE A 101 -8.70 16.83 4.35
CA PHE A 101 -9.81 16.04 4.86
C PHE A 101 -10.22 16.49 6.26
N VAL A 102 -9.27 16.65 7.19
CA VAL A 102 -9.54 17.14 8.55
C VAL A 102 -10.16 18.54 8.52
N MET A 103 -9.63 19.46 7.71
CA MET A 103 -10.19 20.81 7.60
C MET A 103 -11.67 20.78 7.17
N ALA A 104 -12.02 19.90 6.22
CA ALA A 104 -13.40 19.73 5.76
C ALA A 104 -14.34 19.10 6.80
N LEU A 105 -13.83 18.46 7.85
CA LEU A 105 -14.65 17.91 8.94
C LEU A 105 -15.00 18.95 10.02
N VAL A 106 -14.32 20.10 10.01
CA VAL A 106 -14.46 21.17 11.03
C VAL A 106 -15.31 22.34 10.50
N GLU A 107 -15.69 22.32 9.22
CA GLU A 107 -16.69 23.21 8.61
C GLU A 107 -18.11 22.86 9.06
#